data_AF-A0A1A2S470-F1
#
_entry.id   AF-A0A1A2S470-F1
#
_cell.length_a   1.000
_cell.length_b   1.000
_cell.length_c   1.000
_cell.angle_alpha   90.00
_cell.angle_beta   90.00
_cell.angle_gamma   90.00
#
_symmetry.space_group_name_H-M   'P 1'
#
loop_
_entity.id
_entity.type
_entity.pdbx_description
1 polymer ?
#
loop_
_entity_poly.entity_id
_entity_poly.type
_entity_poly.pdbx_seq_one_letter_code
_entity_poly.pdbx_strand_id
1 'polypeptide(L)'
;MRALTYVRRRGKRYLAVRPVALADFVAEVDRWMSGTVWTTQCSNYFRAPNGRVVTQWRRSARPFWGMTRRLRPAGFRFAAPTASAADAVTGSERGVQ
;
A
#
# COMPACT_ATOMS: atom_id res chain seq x y z
N MET A 1 9.18 17.47 1.08
CA MET A 1 9.27 16.01 0.77
C MET A 1 10.06 15.24 1.85
N ARG A 2 9.44 14.71 2.91
CA ARG A 2 10.18 14.11 4.05
C ARG A 2 10.83 12.74 3.74
N ALA A 3 10.15 11.88 2.97
CA ALA A 3 10.67 10.57 2.60
C ALA A 3 11.94 10.66 1.75
N LEU A 4 11.93 11.50 0.72
CA LEU A 4 13.10 11.73 -0.13
C LEU A 4 14.28 12.33 0.66
N THR A 5 14.01 13.31 1.54
CA THR A 5 15.05 13.87 2.42
C THR A 5 15.67 12.80 3.33
N TYR A 6 14.86 11.91 3.92
CA TYR A 6 15.35 10.82 4.76
C TYR A 6 16.27 9.87 3.98
N VAL A 7 15.83 9.44 2.80
CA VAL A 7 16.58 8.52 1.92
C VAL A 7 17.92 9.15 1.51
N ARG A 8 17.92 10.41 1.07
CA ARG A 8 19.13 11.15 0.70
C ARG A 8 20.11 11.32 1.86
N ARG A 9 19.65 11.72 3.04
CA ARG A 9 20.50 11.89 4.24
C ARG A 9 21.14 10.58 4.71
N ARG A 10 20.55 9.44 4.37
CA ARG A 10 21.03 8.11 4.75
C ARG A 10 21.83 7.42 3.62
N GLY A 11 22.12 8.13 2.52
CA GLY A 11 22.83 7.57 1.36
C GLY A 11 22.10 6.39 0.70
N LYS A 12 20.78 6.29 0.88
CA LYS A 12 19.96 5.22 0.31
C LYS A 12 19.47 5.62 -1.08
N ARG A 13 19.27 4.64 -1.95
CA ARG A 13 18.71 4.80 -3.30
C ARG A 13 17.38 4.06 -3.48
N TYR A 14 16.92 3.40 -2.43
CA TYR A 14 15.76 2.54 -2.44
C TYR A 14 14.86 2.83 -1.24
N LEU A 15 13.56 2.85 -1.49
CA LEU A 15 12.50 2.94 -0.48
C LEU A 15 11.27 2.21 -0.99
N ALA A 16 10.80 1.20 -0.25
CA ALA A 16 9.50 0.57 -0.51
C ALA A 16 8.78 0.28 0.79
N VAL A 17 7.45 0.22 0.74
CA VAL A 17 6.62 -0.18 1.89
C VAL A 17 6.85 -1.66 2.18
N ARG A 18 6.92 -2.04 3.47
CA ARG A 18 6.97 -3.45 3.87
C ARG A 18 5.58 -4.08 3.67
N PRO A 19 5.46 -5.32 3.15
CA PRO A 19 4.16 -5.96 2.94
C PRO A 19 3.26 -5.97 4.18
N VAL A 20 3.82 -6.26 5.36
CA VAL A 20 3.09 -6.23 6.63
C VAL A 20 2.51 -4.85 6.95
N ALA A 21 3.26 -3.77 6.72
CA ALA A 21 2.79 -2.41 6.99
C ALA A 21 1.64 -2.00 6.03
N LEU A 22 1.68 -2.49 4.79
CA LEU A 22 0.57 -2.32 3.85
C LEU A 22 -0.66 -3.12 4.30
N ALA A 23 -0.48 -4.37 4.68
CA ALA A 23 -1.55 -5.25 5.15
C ALA A 23 -2.25 -4.68 6.39
N ASP A 24 -1.48 -4.19 7.37
CA ASP A 24 -2.01 -3.56 8.59
C ASP A 24 -2.82 -2.30 8.26
N PHE A 25 -2.31 -1.44 7.37
CA PHE A 25 -3.03 -0.24 6.91
C PHE A 25 -4.34 -0.60 6.20
N VAL A 26 -4.29 -1.61 5.32
CA VAL A 26 -5.44 -2.14 4.59
C VAL A 26 -6.51 -2.67 5.54
N ALA A 27 -6.13 -3.50 6.52
CA ALA A 27 -7.06 -4.08 7.48
C ALA A 27 -7.76 -3.00 8.31
N GLU A 28 -7.03 -1.94 8.67
CA GLU A 28 -7.59 -0.81 9.39
C GLU A 28 -8.60 -0.02 8.54
N VAL A 29 -8.32 0.19 7.25
CA VAL A 29 -9.23 0.83 6.31
C VAL A 29 -10.49 -0.02 6.11
N ASP A 30 -10.34 -1.33 5.89
CA ASP A 30 -11.46 -2.26 5.74
C ASP A 30 -12.37 -2.23 6.99
N ARG A 31 -11.77 -2.22 8.19
CA ARG A 31 -12.49 -2.08 9.46
C ARG A 31 -13.30 -0.79 9.52
N TRP A 32 -12.78 0.33 9.03
CA TRP A 32 -13.53 1.58 9.00
C TRP A 32 -14.67 1.58 7.98
N MET A 33 -14.52 0.83 6.88
CA MET A 33 -15.54 0.73 5.82
C MET A 33 -16.70 -0.19 6.21
N SER A 34 -16.45 -1.18 7.07
CA SER A 34 -17.49 -2.10 7.54
C SER A 34 -18.69 -1.37 8.16
N GLY A 35 -19.89 -1.82 7.81
CA GLY A 35 -21.15 -1.26 8.32
C GLY A 35 -21.53 0.10 7.74
N THR A 36 -20.93 0.49 6.61
CA THR A 36 -21.22 1.78 5.96
C THR A 36 -21.91 1.57 4.61
N VAL A 37 -22.43 2.66 4.03
CA VAL A 37 -23.02 2.66 2.68
C VAL A 37 -22.06 2.15 1.60
N TRP A 38 -20.74 2.19 1.85
CA TRP A 38 -19.72 1.70 0.92
C TRP A 38 -19.66 0.16 0.85
N THR A 39 -20.15 -0.54 1.88
CA THR A 39 -20.14 -2.00 1.98
C THR A 39 -21.54 -2.62 1.86
N THR A 40 -22.56 -1.84 1.48
CA THR A 40 -23.89 -2.37 1.22
C THR A 40 -23.88 -3.28 0.00
N GLN A 41 -24.88 -4.17 -0.13
CA GLN A 41 -24.89 -5.25 -1.13
C GLN A 41 -25.00 -4.78 -2.60
N CYS A 42 -25.03 -3.47 -2.87
CA CYS A 42 -25.08 -2.92 -4.22
C CYS A 42 -23.68 -2.94 -4.86
N SER A 43 -23.61 -3.42 -6.11
CA SER A 43 -22.41 -3.26 -6.93
C SER A 43 -22.25 -1.78 -7.30
N ASN A 44 -21.04 -1.25 -7.18
CA ASN A 44 -20.73 0.15 -7.48
C ASN A 44 -19.27 0.26 -7.97
N TYR A 45 -18.96 1.31 -8.72
CA TYR A 45 -17.65 1.60 -9.31
C TYR A 45 -16.46 1.46 -8.34
N PHE A 46 -16.67 1.78 -7.05
CA PHE A 46 -15.60 1.76 -6.05
C PHE A 46 -15.34 0.38 -5.41
N ARG A 47 -16.15 -0.63 -5.75
CA ARG A 47 -16.09 -1.96 -5.15
C ARG A 47 -15.41 -2.94 -6.09
N ALA A 48 -14.34 -3.55 -5.63
CA ALA A 48 -13.66 -4.62 -6.36
C ALA A 48 -14.48 -5.92 -6.31
N PRO A 49 -14.25 -6.88 -7.23
CA PRO A 49 -14.95 -8.18 -7.24
C PRO A 49 -14.83 -8.96 -5.92
N ASN A 50 -13.76 -8.74 -5.14
CA ASN A 50 -13.59 -9.30 -3.80
C ASN A 50 -14.39 -8.60 -2.70
N GLY A 51 -15.26 -7.65 -3.05
CA GLY A 51 -16.15 -6.94 -2.14
C GLY A 51 -15.52 -5.76 -1.41
N ARG A 52 -14.22 -5.49 -1.59
CA ARG A 52 -13.50 -4.41 -0.91
C ARG A 52 -13.66 -3.08 -1.64
N VAL A 53 -13.66 -1.99 -0.86
CA VAL A 53 -13.65 -0.62 -1.40
C VAL A 53 -12.23 -0.09 -1.33
N VAL A 54 -11.64 0.16 -2.49
CA VAL A 54 -10.17 0.36 -2.61
C VAL A 54 -9.74 1.81 -2.72
N THR A 55 -10.64 2.73 -3.09
CA THR A 55 -10.30 4.14 -3.35
C THR A 55 -10.74 5.10 -2.25
N GLN A 56 -11.73 4.70 -1.44
CA GLN A 56 -12.40 5.65 -0.54
C GLN A 56 -11.66 5.78 0.79
N TRP A 57 -11.69 6.99 1.34
CA TRP A 57 -11.19 7.30 2.67
C TRP A 57 -12.35 7.81 3.52
N ARG A 58 -12.76 7.02 4.53
CA ARG A 58 -13.93 7.36 5.34
C ARG A 58 -13.65 8.40 6.43
N ARG A 59 -12.42 8.46 6.92
CA ARG A 59 -12.07 9.39 8.00
C ARG A 59 -11.99 10.82 7.45
N SER A 60 -11.95 11.82 8.33
CA SER A 60 -11.64 13.18 7.91
C SER A 60 -10.18 13.30 7.41
N ALA A 61 -9.84 14.46 6.84
CA ALA A 61 -8.48 14.75 6.42
C ALA A 61 -7.49 14.81 7.60
N ARG A 62 -7.95 15.09 8.83
CA ARG A 62 -7.09 15.23 10.02
C ARG A 62 -6.37 13.93 10.39
N PRO A 63 -7.03 12.76 10.52
CA PRO A 63 -6.34 11.48 10.69
C PRO A 63 -5.36 11.16 9.57
N PHE A 64 -5.74 11.40 8.31
CA PHE A 64 -4.86 11.16 7.16
C PHE A 64 -3.57 11.99 7.27
N TRP A 65 -3.70 13.28 7.53
CA TRP A 65 -2.57 14.17 7.80
C TRP A 65 -1.75 13.68 8.98
N GLY A 66 -2.39 13.25 10.07
CA GLY A 66 -1.69 12.74 11.25
C GLY A 66 -0.85 11.48 10.99
N MET A 67 -1.36 10.58 10.14
CA MET A 67 -0.66 9.36 9.74
C MET A 67 0.51 9.64 8.80
N THR A 68 0.38 10.64 7.92
CA THR A 68 1.35 10.91 6.83
C THR A 68 2.34 12.04 7.12
N ARG A 69 2.08 12.90 8.12
CA ARG A 69 2.94 14.07 8.45
C ARG A 69 4.37 13.70 8.89
N ARG A 70 4.62 12.46 9.30
CA ARG A 70 5.95 11.95 9.69
C ARG A 70 6.23 10.63 8.99
N LEU A 71 7.44 10.52 8.42
CA LEU A 71 7.93 9.22 7.96
C LEU A 71 8.19 8.33 9.18
N ARG A 72 7.65 7.12 9.17
CA ARG A 72 7.95 6.08 10.16
C ARG A 72 8.83 5.01 9.52
N PRO A 73 10.17 5.00 9.74
CA PRO A 73 11.08 4.11 9.03
C PRO A 73 10.74 2.62 9.15
N ALA A 74 10.14 2.19 10.27
CA ALA A 74 9.77 0.80 10.53
C ALA A 74 8.77 0.19 9.53
N GLY A 75 7.97 1.04 8.85
CA GLY A 75 7.03 0.61 7.81
C GLY A 75 7.67 0.41 6.43
N PHE A 76 8.96 0.71 6.28
CA PHE A 76 9.65 0.73 4.99
C PHE A 76 10.89 -0.17 4.99
N ARG A 77 11.25 -0.63 3.80
CA ARG A 77 12.54 -1.24 3.48
C ARG A 77 13.36 -0.29 2.61
N PHE A 78 14.66 -0.23 2.90
CA PHE A 78 15.60 0.70 2.27
C PHE A 78 16.63 0.01 1.36
N ALA A 79 16.41 -1.27 1.09
CA ALA A 79 17.15 -2.07 0.12
C ALA A 79 16.14 -2.77 -0.81
N ALA A 80 16.52 -2.88 -2.09
CA ALA A 80 15.79 -3.71 -3.03
C ALA A 80 15.78 -5.16 -2.53
N PRO A 81 14.73 -5.96 -2.80
CA PRO A 81 14.82 -7.37 -2.53
C PRO A 81 15.96 -7.90 -3.41
N THR A 82 16.82 -8.74 -2.86
CA THR A 82 17.67 -9.57 -3.72
C THR A 82 16.71 -10.40 -4.55
N ALA A 83 16.75 -10.28 -5.87
CA ALA A 83 15.98 -11.15 -6.74
C ALA A 83 16.34 -12.59 -6.36
N SER A 84 15.37 -13.31 -5.81
CA SER A 84 15.53 -14.75 -5.62
C SER A 84 15.54 -15.36 -7.01
N ALA A 85 16.42 -16.33 -7.27
CA ALA A 85 16.53 -17.00 -8.57
C ALA A 85 15.20 -17.57 -9.08
N ALA A 86 14.21 -17.76 -8.19
CA ALA A 86 12.85 -18.19 -8.52
C ALA A 86 12.03 -17.15 -9.32
N ASP A 87 12.24 -15.84 -9.13
CA ASP A 87 11.47 -14.80 -9.84
C ASP A 87 11.95 -14.61 -11.30
N ALA A 88 13.16 -15.08 -11.63
CA ALA A 88 13.72 -14.98 -12.98
C ALA A 88 13.08 -15.97 -13.98
N VAL A 89 12.53 -17.09 -13.49
CA VAL A 89 11.94 -18.14 -14.34
C VAL A 89 10.56 -17.76 -14.88
N THR A 90 9.81 -16.90 -14.18
CA THR A 90 8.41 -16.58 -14.56
C THR A 90 8.30 -15.43 -15.58
N GLY A 91 9.39 -14.72 -15.88
CA GLY A 91 9.39 -13.56 -16.78
C GLY A 91 9.46 -13.87 -18.27
N SER A 92 9.68 -15.13 -18.68
CA SER A 92 10.05 -15.47 -20.06
C SER A 92 8.89 -15.92 -20.97
N GLU A 93 7.68 -16.17 -20.46
CA GLU A 93 6.62 -16.85 -21.24
C GLU A 93 5.40 -15.97 -21.62
N ARG A 94 5.52 -14.64 -21.67
CA ARG A 94 4.44 -13.77 -22.21
C ARG A 94 4.84 -12.95 -23.41
N GLY A 95 5.44 -13.63 -24.40
CA GLY A 95 5.48 -13.18 -25.78
C GLY A 95 4.91 -14.29 -26.67
N VAL A 96 3.91 -13.94 -27.50
CA VAL A 96 3.21 -14.78 -28.50
C VAL A 96 2.02 -15.58 -27.95
N GLN A 97 0.84 -14.98 -27.97
CA GLN A 97 -0.24 -15.30 -28.94
C GLN A 97 -1.30 -14.21 -28.91
#